data_AF-A0A1C5NHH5-F1
#
_entry.id   AF-A0A1C5NHH5-F1
#
_cell.length_a   1.000
_cell.length_b   1.000
_cell.length_c   1.000
_cell.angle_alpha   90.00
_cell.angle_beta   90.00
_cell.angle_gamma   90.00
#
_symmetry.space_group_name_H-M   'P 1'
#
loop_
_entity.id
_entity.type
_entity.pdbx_description
1 polymer ?
#
loop_
_entity_poly.entity_id
_entity_poly.type
_entity_poly.pdbx_seq_one_letter_code
_entity_poly.pdbx_strand_id
1 'polypeptide(L)'
;MMEKAVGEKAYQNNEAYERTQMQKDMIIERLREQGCRITRQRQLILDIILAEECSCCKEIYYKVQEKDKNIGPATIYRMVNMLERIGAISRKNMYRISGCEACCQANGCTVRLSDDTVCKLPSEVWKQVVKAGLKNMGYIGDQDIESIEMTMSNCQV
;
A
#
# COMPACT_ATOMS: atom_id res chain seq x y z
N MET A 1 -22.31 14.69 25.66
CA MET A 1 -21.21 14.81 24.66
C MET A 1 -20.42 13.51 24.48
N MET A 2 -20.38 12.59 25.46
CA MET A 2 -19.68 11.29 25.32
C MET A 2 -20.41 10.26 24.43
N GLU A 3 -21.74 10.28 24.33
CA GLU A 3 -22.49 9.26 23.56
C GLU A 3 -22.34 9.38 22.03
N LYS A 4 -22.14 10.60 21.49
CA LYS A 4 -21.91 10.79 20.04
C LYS A 4 -20.57 10.22 19.56
N ALA A 5 -19.51 10.36 20.37
CA ALA A 5 -18.17 9.88 20.02
C ALA A 5 -18.04 8.34 20.04
N VAL A 6 -18.88 7.65 20.82
CA VAL A 6 -18.94 6.18 20.85
C VAL A 6 -19.71 5.64 19.65
N GLY A 7 -20.81 6.30 19.25
CA GLY A 7 -21.59 5.93 18.07
C GLY A 7 -20.83 6.14 16.75
N GLU A 8 -20.07 7.24 16.62
CA GLU A 8 -19.26 7.52 15.43
C GLU A 8 -18.09 6.53 15.27
N LYS A 9 -17.42 6.13 16.37
CA LYS A 9 -16.37 5.09 16.33
C LYS A 9 -16.90 3.71 15.96
N ALA A 10 -18.08 3.34 16.44
CA ALA A 10 -18.71 2.05 16.10
C ALA A 10 -19.11 1.97 14.62
N TYR A 11 -19.61 3.07 14.05
CA TYR A 11 -20.03 3.13 12.65
C TYR A 11 -18.82 3.15 11.69
N GLN A 12 -17.77 3.92 12.01
CA GLN A 12 -16.51 3.94 11.26
C GLN A 12 -15.80 2.57 11.26
N ASN A 13 -15.83 1.85 12.39
CA ASN A 13 -15.30 0.49 12.48
C ASN A 13 -16.10 -0.50 11.62
N ASN A 14 -17.42 -0.33 11.49
CA ASN A 14 -18.25 -1.21 10.68
C ASN A 14 -18.00 -1.01 9.17
N GLU A 15 -17.88 0.23 8.71
CA GLU A 15 -17.52 0.51 7.31
C GLU A 15 -16.11 0.05 6.95
N ALA A 16 -15.13 0.22 7.86
CA ALA A 16 -13.77 -0.27 7.64
C ALA A 16 -13.73 -1.80 7.56
N TYR A 17 -14.49 -2.47 8.43
CA TYR A 17 -14.63 -3.93 8.41
C TYR A 17 -15.27 -4.44 7.11
N GLU A 18 -16.35 -3.82 6.66
CA GLU A 18 -17.04 -4.16 5.40
C GLU A 18 -16.12 -3.95 4.19
N ARG A 19 -15.34 -2.86 4.15
CA ARG A 19 -14.37 -2.60 3.08
C ARG A 19 -13.26 -3.66 3.04
N THR A 20 -12.70 -4.03 4.19
CA THR A 20 -11.64 -5.05 4.28
C THR A 20 -12.18 -6.43 3.89
N GLN A 21 -13.42 -6.76 4.27
CA GLN A 21 -14.07 -8.02 3.90
C GLN A 21 -14.34 -8.10 2.39
N MET A 22 -14.86 -7.03 1.79
CA MET A 22 -15.05 -6.95 0.33
C MET A 22 -13.72 -7.09 -0.43
N GLN A 23 -12.66 -6.42 0.03
CA GLN A 23 -11.32 -6.53 -0.56
C GLN A 23 -10.78 -7.96 -0.47
N LYS A 24 -10.94 -8.61 0.68
CA LYS A 24 -10.56 -10.01 0.88
C LYS A 24 -11.28 -10.93 -0.09
N ASP A 25 -12.59 -10.78 -0.24
CA ASP A 25 -13.40 -11.62 -1.12
C ASP A 25 -13.01 -11.42 -2.59
N MET A 26 -12.77 -10.19 -3.04
CA MET A 26 -12.25 -9.91 -4.38
C MET A 26 -10.89 -10.58 -4.64
N ILE A 27 -9.97 -10.54 -3.66
CA ILE A 27 -8.67 -11.19 -3.78
C ILE A 27 -8.82 -12.72 -3.84
N ILE A 28 -9.72 -13.29 -3.03
CA ILE A 28 -10.02 -14.72 -3.02
C ILE A 28 -10.57 -15.18 -4.37
N GLU A 29 -11.50 -14.42 -4.96
CA GLU A 29 -12.05 -14.75 -6.28
C GLU A 29 -10.97 -14.72 -7.36
N ARG A 30 -10.13 -13.67 -7.40
CA ARG A 30 -8.98 -13.63 -8.34
C ARG A 30 -8.02 -14.79 -8.16
N LEU A 31 -7.76 -15.21 -6.92
CA LEU A 31 -6.93 -16.38 -6.66
C LEU A 31 -7.60 -17.67 -7.18
N ARG A 32 -8.91 -17.81 -7.02
CA ARG A 32 -9.69 -18.96 -7.54
C ARG A 32 -9.68 -18.99 -9.06
N GLU A 33 -9.88 -17.86 -9.73
CA GLU A 33 -9.80 -17.71 -11.19
C GLU A 33 -8.44 -18.15 -11.73
N GLN A 34 -7.37 -17.93 -10.97
CA GLN A 34 -6.00 -18.37 -11.29
C GLN A 34 -5.71 -19.82 -10.86
N GLY A 35 -6.73 -20.62 -10.52
CA GLY A 35 -6.60 -22.01 -10.11
C GLY A 35 -5.91 -22.22 -8.75
N CYS A 36 -5.77 -21.16 -7.94
CA CYS A 36 -5.09 -21.24 -6.67
C CYS A 36 -6.03 -21.76 -5.57
N ARG A 37 -5.65 -22.87 -4.93
CA ARG A 37 -6.38 -23.39 -3.77
C ARG A 37 -6.29 -22.45 -2.57
N ILE A 38 -7.42 -22.05 -1.98
CA ILE A 38 -7.43 -21.26 -0.74
C ILE A 38 -7.49 -22.21 0.45
N THR A 39 -6.36 -22.35 1.15
CA THR A 39 -6.25 -23.15 2.38
C THR A 39 -6.42 -22.27 3.62
N ARG A 40 -6.70 -22.86 4.79
CA ARG A 40 -6.75 -22.11 6.06
C ARG A 40 -5.50 -21.27 6.30
N GLN A 41 -4.31 -21.81 6.04
CA GLN A 41 -3.05 -21.07 6.20
C GLN A 41 -2.93 -19.88 5.24
N ARG A 42 -3.35 -20.03 3.98
CA ARG A 42 -3.35 -18.92 3.01
C ARG A 42 -4.34 -17.82 3.41
N GLN A 43 -5.49 -18.22 3.94
CA GLN A 43 -6.49 -17.28 4.42
C GLN A 43 -6.00 -16.52 5.66
N LEU A 44 -5.34 -17.20 6.59
CA LEU A 44 -4.70 -16.57 7.74
C LEU A 44 -3.63 -15.54 7.33
N ILE A 45 -2.76 -15.88 6.37
CA ILE A 45 -1.75 -14.94 5.87
C ILE A 45 -2.41 -13.73 5.21
N LEU A 46 -3.45 -13.95 4.39
CA LEU A 46 -4.21 -12.87 3.75
C LEU A 46 -4.88 -11.96 4.78
N ASP A 47 -5.44 -12.53 5.84
CA ASP A 47 -6.08 -11.79 6.93
C ASP A 47 -5.07 -10.90 7.66
N ILE A 48 -3.87 -11.41 7.92
CA ILE A 48 -2.80 -10.62 8.54
C ILE A 48 -2.36 -9.48 7.61
N ILE A 49 -2.20 -9.74 6.31
CA ILE A 49 -1.80 -8.72 5.33
C ILE A 49 -2.85 -7.61 5.20
N LEU A 50 -4.13 -7.95 5.27
CA LEU A 50 -5.23 -6.99 5.10
C LEU A 50 -5.59 -6.25 6.39
N ALA A 51 -5.41 -6.88 7.55
CA ALA A 51 -5.79 -6.29 8.84
C ALA A 51 -4.68 -5.44 9.47
N GLU A 52 -3.41 -5.75 9.18
CA GLU A 52 -2.27 -5.11 9.84
C GLU A 52 -1.43 -4.30 8.85
N GLU A 53 -0.91 -3.16 9.29
CA GLU A 53 0.05 -2.38 8.52
C GLU A 53 1.44 -3.04 8.57
N CYS A 54 1.57 -4.21 7.92
CA CYS A 54 2.86 -4.88 7.80
C CYS A 54 3.71 -4.19 6.72
N SER A 55 4.87 -3.68 7.11
CA SER A 55 5.83 -3.01 6.23
C SER A 55 6.68 -3.99 5.43
N CYS A 56 6.88 -5.22 5.92
CA CYS A 56 7.71 -6.23 5.26
C CYS A 56 7.33 -7.69 5.59
N CYS A 57 7.84 -8.65 4.80
CA CYS A 57 7.63 -10.09 5.02
C CYS A 57 8.06 -10.58 6.41
N LYS A 58 9.02 -9.91 7.06
CA LYS A 58 9.50 -10.27 8.39
C LYS A 58 8.43 -10.00 9.46
N GLU A 59 7.72 -8.89 9.35
CA GLU A 59 6.60 -8.55 10.24
C GLU A 59 5.43 -9.49 10.03
N ILE A 60 5.08 -9.77 8.76
CA ILE A 60 4.07 -10.78 8.42
C ILE A 60 4.44 -12.11 9.08
N TYR A 61 5.71 -12.52 9.02
CA TYR A 61 6.17 -13.75 9.66
C TYR A 61 5.98 -13.75 11.18
N TYR A 62 6.36 -12.69 11.88
CA TYR A 62 6.16 -12.64 13.34
C TYR A 62 4.68 -12.73 13.72
N LYS A 63 3.81 -11.97 13.03
CA LYS A 63 2.36 -11.99 13.25
C LYS A 63 1.72 -13.35 12.92
N VAL A 64 2.21 -14.02 11.88
CA VAL A 64 1.79 -15.38 11.53
C VAL A 64 2.18 -16.36 12.63
N GLN A 65 3.42 -16.28 13.15
CA GLN A 65 3.92 -17.20 14.18
C GLN A 65 3.19 -17.07 15.52
N GLU A 66 2.59 -15.91 15.82
CA GLU A 66 1.69 -15.73 16.96
C GLU A 66 0.40 -16.56 16.83
N LYS A 67 -0.04 -16.85 15.59
CA LYS A 67 -1.31 -17.53 15.30
C LYS A 67 -1.16 -18.98 14.84
N ASP A 68 -0.16 -19.30 14.02
CA ASP A 68 0.15 -20.65 13.55
C ASP A 68 1.67 -20.84 13.34
N LYS A 69 2.30 -21.56 14.28
CA LYS A 69 3.74 -21.85 14.27
C LYS A 69 4.18 -22.82 13.18
N ASN A 70 3.24 -23.46 12.47
CA ASN A 70 3.56 -24.40 11.39
C ASN A 70 3.78 -23.69 10.04
N ILE A 71 3.52 -22.38 9.97
CA ILE A 71 3.69 -21.61 8.73
C ILE A 71 5.12 -21.05 8.68
N GLY A 72 5.98 -21.74 7.93
CA GLY A 72 7.33 -21.27 7.68
C GLY A 72 7.40 -20.03 6.76
N PRO A 73 8.52 -19.29 6.78
CA PRO A 73 8.72 -18.08 5.99
C PRO A 73 8.56 -18.32 4.48
N ALA A 74 8.96 -19.49 3.97
CA ALA A 74 8.80 -19.85 2.56
C ALA A 74 7.33 -19.85 2.10
N THR A 75 6.38 -20.17 2.98
CA THR A 75 4.95 -20.11 2.65
C THR A 75 4.46 -18.67 2.54
N ILE A 76 4.99 -17.77 3.37
CA ILE A 76 4.69 -16.34 3.33
C ILE A 76 5.21 -15.73 2.03
N TYR A 77 6.47 -15.96 1.68
CA TYR A 77 7.03 -15.45 0.42
C TYR A 77 6.27 -15.95 -0.81
N ARG A 78 5.86 -17.23 -0.83
CA ARG A 78 5.03 -17.77 -1.91
C ARG A 78 3.67 -17.08 -2.00
N MET A 79 3.05 -16.80 -0.85
CA MET A 79 1.76 -16.09 -0.80
C MET A 79 1.90 -14.65 -1.30
N VAL A 80 2.90 -13.91 -0.83
CA VAL A 80 3.20 -12.54 -1.24
C VAL A 80 3.48 -12.47 -2.75
N ASN A 81 4.33 -13.35 -3.29
CA ASN A 81 4.60 -13.41 -4.72
C ASN A 81 3.34 -13.72 -5.55
N MET A 82 2.46 -14.59 -5.03
CA MET A 82 1.21 -14.92 -5.69
C MET A 82 0.26 -13.72 -5.72
N LEU A 83 0.09 -13.01 -4.60
CA LEU A 83 -0.70 -11.80 -4.51
C LEU A 83 -0.18 -10.70 -5.44
N GLU A 84 1.14 -10.56 -5.55
CA GLU A 84 1.73 -9.60 -6.48
C GLU A 84 1.46 -9.98 -7.94
N ARG A 85 1.62 -11.26 -8.30
CA ARG A 85 1.38 -11.74 -9.68
C ARG A 85 -0.05 -11.49 -10.15
N ILE A 86 -1.03 -11.55 -9.24
CA ILE A 86 -2.44 -11.24 -9.55
C ILE A 86 -2.79 -9.75 -9.40
N GLY A 87 -1.78 -8.90 -9.14
CA GLY A 87 -1.96 -7.46 -8.95
C GLY A 87 -2.70 -7.07 -7.68
N ALA A 88 -2.80 -7.96 -6.68
CA ALA A 88 -3.45 -7.67 -5.41
C ALA A 88 -2.55 -6.85 -4.47
N ILE A 89 -1.23 -6.94 -4.62
CA ILE A 89 -0.24 -6.13 -3.87
C ILE A 89 0.89 -5.67 -4.81
N SER A 90 1.64 -4.65 -4.41
CA SER A 90 2.84 -4.19 -5.13
C SER A 90 4.06 -4.20 -4.21
N ARG A 91 5.18 -4.80 -4.67
CA ARG A 91 6.46 -4.80 -3.92
C ARG A 91 7.07 -3.41 -3.70
N LYS A 92 6.62 -2.37 -4.44
CA LYS A 92 7.18 -1.01 -4.34
C LYS A 92 6.99 -0.35 -2.96
N ASN A 93 6.10 -0.87 -2.11
CA ASN A 93 5.83 -0.34 -0.77
C ASN A 93 6.43 -1.18 0.39
N MET A 94 7.02 -2.35 0.10
CA MET A 94 7.40 -3.36 1.11
C MET A 94 8.79 -3.15 1.75
N TYR A 95 9.49 -2.08 1.36
CA TYR A 95 10.82 -1.73 1.88
C TYR A 95 10.88 -0.29 2.41
N ARG A 96 9.72 0.34 2.66
CA ARG A 96 9.71 1.62 3.36
C ARG A 96 9.96 1.36 4.84
N ILE A 97 11.23 1.39 5.25
CA ILE A 97 11.56 1.67 6.64
C ILE A 97 11.10 3.10 6.89
N SER A 98 9.92 3.24 7.49
CA SER A 98 9.37 4.50 7.95
C SER A 98 8.38 4.16 9.05
N GLY A 99 8.80 4.29 10.31
CA GLY A 99 7.82 4.35 11.39
C GLY A 99 6.86 5.51 11.12
N CYS A 100 5.58 5.21 10.92
CA CYS A 100 4.54 6.24 10.92
C CYS A 100 3.15 5.58 11.06
N GLU A 101 2.63 5.53 12.29
CA GLU A 101 1.28 5.08 12.68
C GLU A 101 0.16 6.06 12.23
N ALA A 102 0.20 6.58 10.98
CA ALA A 102 -0.88 7.44 10.47
C ALA A 102 -0.92 7.72 8.94
N CYS A 103 0.06 7.33 8.11
CA CYS A 103 0.35 8.11 6.89
C CYS A 103 -0.07 7.52 5.53
N CYS A 104 -0.81 6.42 5.47
CA CYS A 104 -1.08 5.71 4.20
C CYS A 104 -2.15 6.34 3.28
N GLN A 105 -2.50 7.63 3.44
CA GLN A 105 -3.61 8.26 2.68
C GLN A 105 -3.23 9.32 1.64
N ALA A 106 -1.96 9.50 1.28
CA ALA A 106 -1.65 10.30 0.10
C ALA A 106 -0.45 9.72 -0.65
N ASN A 107 -0.66 9.34 -1.91
CA ASN A 107 0.39 9.00 -2.87
C ASN A 107 1.25 10.24 -3.18
N GLY A 108 2.02 10.70 -2.21
CA GLY A 108 2.83 11.91 -2.28
C GLY A 108 4.29 11.65 -2.65
N CYS A 109 4.94 12.65 -3.23
CA CYS A 109 6.38 12.67 -3.49
C CYS A 109 7.12 13.27 -2.27
N THR A 110 8.38 12.89 -2.06
CA THR A 110 9.26 13.51 -1.06
C THR A 110 10.51 14.03 -1.77
N VAL A 111 10.79 15.32 -1.63
CA VAL A 111 11.96 15.98 -2.20
C VAL A 111 12.92 16.30 -1.06
N ARG A 112 14.17 15.85 -1.16
CA ARG A 112 15.25 16.23 -0.24
C ARG A 112 16.19 17.18 -0.96
N LEU A 113 16.44 18.34 -0.36
CA LEU A 113 17.34 19.34 -0.88
C LEU A 113 18.78 19.08 -0.42
N SER A 114 19.75 19.78 -1.01
CA SER A 114 21.18 19.61 -0.71
C SER A 114 21.57 20.03 0.71
N ASP A 115 20.71 20.79 1.40
CA ASP A 115 20.87 21.22 2.79
C ASP A 115 20.11 20.32 3.78
N ASP A 116 19.74 19.11 3.35
CA ASP A 116 18.95 18.12 4.09
C ASP A 116 17.51 18.53 4.43
N THR A 117 17.03 19.67 3.92
CA THR A 117 15.60 20.04 4.04
C THR A 117 14.74 19.01 3.32
N VAL A 118 13.67 18.54 3.99
CA VAL A 118 12.74 17.52 3.45
C VAL A 118 11.36 18.13 3.21
N CYS A 119 10.95 18.16 1.94
CA CYS A 119 9.63 18.58 1.50
C CYS A 119 8.74 17.37 1.19
N LYS A 120 7.64 17.23 1.92
CA LYS A 120 6.61 16.22 1.64
C LYS A 120 5.52 16.85 0.78
N LEU A 121 5.31 16.31 -0.42
CA LEU A 121 4.36 16.82 -1.40
C LEU A 121 3.22 15.80 -1.58
N PRO A 122 2.05 16.00 -0.97
CA PRO A 122 0.86 15.19 -1.25
C PRO A 122 0.52 15.19 -2.75
N SER A 123 -0.24 14.19 -3.22
CA SER A 123 -0.54 14.01 -4.66
C SER A 123 -1.04 15.27 -5.36
N GLU A 124 -1.92 16.03 -4.70
CA GLU A 124 -2.50 17.26 -5.24
C GLU A 124 -1.46 18.39 -5.37
N VAL A 125 -0.63 18.58 -4.33
CA VAL A 125 0.43 19.60 -4.31
C VAL A 125 1.54 19.24 -5.30
N TRP A 126 1.90 17.96 -5.38
CA TRP A 126 2.89 17.45 -6.34
C TRP A 126 2.52 17.81 -7.78
N LYS A 127 1.26 17.58 -8.18
CA LYS A 127 0.78 17.90 -9.53
C LYS A 127 0.90 19.39 -9.84
N GLN A 128 0.57 20.24 -8.87
CA GLN A 128 0.70 21.71 -9.00
C GLN A 128 2.16 22.14 -9.15
N VAL A 129 3.07 21.58 -8.35
CA VAL A 129 4.51 21.88 -8.43
C VAL A 129 5.06 21.52 -9.81
N VAL A 130 4.74 20.33 -10.34
CA VAL A 130 5.19 19.91 -11.67
C VAL A 130 4.61 20.83 -12.76
N LYS A 131 3.31 21.17 -12.69
CA LYS A 131 2.67 22.08 -13.65
C LYS A 131 3.33 23.46 -13.67
N ALA A 132 3.59 24.03 -12.49
CA ALA A 132 4.27 25.31 -12.36
C ALA A 132 5.69 25.27 -12.94
N GLY A 133 6.45 24.20 -12.68
CA GLY A 133 7.79 24.00 -13.23
C GLY A 133 7.78 23.88 -14.75
N LEU A 134 6.90 23.04 -15.32
CA LEU A 134 6.77 22.86 -16.77
C LEU A 134 6.40 24.17 -17.47
N LYS A 135 5.50 24.96 -16.90
CA LYS A 135 5.10 26.26 -17.43
C LYS A 135 6.23 27.28 -17.36
N ASN A 136 6.93 27.36 -16.24
CA ASN A 136 8.07 28.28 -16.06
C ASN A 136 9.22 27.96 -17.03
N MET A 137 9.44 26.68 -17.32
CA MET A 137 10.47 26.21 -18.25
C MET A 137 10.01 26.21 -19.72
N GLY A 138 8.76 26.60 -20.02
CA GLY A 138 8.24 26.72 -21.38
C GLY A 138 7.85 25.40 -22.07
N TYR A 139 7.74 24.30 -21.33
CA TYR A 139 7.29 23.01 -21.90
C TYR A 139 5.79 22.98 -22.17
N ILE A 140 5.00 23.74 -21.41
CA ILE A 140 3.54 23.85 -21.55
C ILE A 140 3.10 25.31 -21.45
N GLY A 141 1.97 25.63 -22.06
CA GLY A 141 1.23 26.88 -21.88
C GLY A 141 0.20 26.72 -20.76
N ASP A 142 -1.06 26.46 -21.13
CA ASP A 142 -2.19 26.30 -20.21
C ASP A 142 -2.75 24.87 -20.14
N GLN A 143 -2.06 23.91 -20.75
CA GLN A 143 -2.43 22.49 -20.69
C GLN A 143 -2.44 21.97 -19.23
N ASP A 144 -3.35 21.04 -18.96
CA ASP A 144 -3.35 20.26 -17.73
C ASP A 144 -2.48 19.00 -17.86
N ILE A 145 -1.98 18.53 -16.71
CA ILE A 145 -1.25 17.26 -16.62
C ILE A 145 -2.26 16.13 -16.47
N GLU A 146 -2.28 15.19 -17.41
CA GLU A 146 -3.15 14.00 -17.35
C GLU A 146 -2.50 12.88 -16.54
N SER A 147 -1.24 12.54 -16.85
CA SER A 147 -0.46 11.53 -16.14
C SER A 147 1.02 11.95 -16.02
N ILE A 148 1.71 11.39 -15.02
CA ILE A 148 3.16 11.54 -14.84
C ILE A 148 3.74 10.14 -14.67
N GLU A 149 4.55 9.70 -15.62
CA GLU A 149 5.20 8.39 -15.59
C GLU A 149 6.70 8.54 -15.36
N MET A 150 7.21 7.87 -14.33
CA MET A 150 8.65 7.80 -14.07
C MET A 150 9.21 6.52 -14.66
N THR A 151 9.88 6.61 -15.80
CA THR A 151 10.63 5.50 -16.37
C THR A 151 12.00 5.44 -15.71
N MET A 152 12.24 4.41 -14.89
CA MET A 152 13.58 4.12 -14.38
C MET A 152 14.41 3.54 -15.53
N SER A 153 15.34 4.32 -16.06
CA SER A 153 16.37 3.79 -16.94
C SER A 153 17.27 2.90 -16.10
N ASN A 154 17.35 1.60 -16.41
CA ASN A 154 18.39 0.74 -15.88
C ASN A 154 19.74 1.22 -16.44
N CYS A 155 20.37 2.20 -15.79
CA CYS A 155 21.80 2.39 -15.94
C CYS A 155 22.46 1.09 -15.46
N GLN A 156 22.86 0.26 -16.41
CA GLN A 156 23.72 -0.88 -16.15
C GLN A 156 25.04 -0.32 -15.62
N VAL A 157 25.31 -0.62 -14.35
CA VAL A 157 26.65 -0.48 -13.75
C VAL A 157 27.46 -1.70 -14.17
#